data_AF-A0A919CC41-F1
#
_entry.id   AF-A0A919CC41-F1
#
_cell.length_a   1.000
_cell.length_b   1.000
_cell.length_c   1.000
_cell.angle_alpha   90.00
_cell.angle_beta   90.00
_cell.angle_gamma   90.00
#
_symmetry.space_group_name_H-M   'P 1'
#
loop_
_entity.id
_entity.type
_entity.pdbx_description
1 polymer ?
#
loop_
_entity_poly.entity_id
_entity_poly.type
_entity_poly.pdbx_seq_one_letter_code
_entity_poly.pdbx_strand_id
1 'polypeptide(L)' 'MVVIRQTTTGGTPMLSDYEARRPTTYLLKEPRLEPTPIPGCGGCLSICVRRENCRSVGDFSGVSDCNVELREHQDARHCA' A
#
# COMPACT_ATOMS: atom_id res chain seq x y z
N MET A 1 30.11 -14.03 -56.46
CA MET A 1 28.64 -14.06 -56.27
C MET A 1 28.36 -14.68 -54.91
N VAL A 2 27.43 -14.09 -54.15
CA VAL A 2 27.40 -14.00 -52.68
C VAL A 2 27.28 -15.34 -51.94
N VAL A 3 28.17 -15.60 -50.98
CA VAL A 3 27.99 -16.66 -49.95
C VAL A 3 27.34 -16.01 -48.73
N ILE A 4 26.04 -16.23 -48.53
CA ILE A 4 25.32 -15.74 -47.34
C ILE A 4 25.64 -16.69 -46.18
N ARG A 5 26.44 -16.22 -45.22
CA ARG A 5 26.66 -16.91 -43.95
C ARG A 5 25.41 -16.73 -43.10
N GLN A 6 24.65 -17.81 -42.90
CA GLN A 6 23.58 -17.84 -41.90
C GLN A 6 24.22 -17.94 -40.52
N THR A 7 24.09 -16.89 -39.71
CA THR A 7 24.43 -16.95 -38.27
C THR A 7 23.18 -17.38 -37.52
N THR A 8 23.07 -18.67 -37.19
CA THR A 8 22.16 -19.12 -36.14
C THR A 8 22.80 -18.80 -34.80
N THR A 9 22.39 -17.70 -34.18
CA THR A 9 22.61 -17.49 -32.75
C THR A 9 21.70 -18.47 -32.02
N GLY A 10 22.23 -19.67 -31.74
CA GLY A 10 21.58 -20.65 -30.88
C GLY A 10 21.30 -20.00 -29.52
N GLY A 11 20.02 -19.77 -29.26
CA GLY A 11 19.55 -19.17 -28.01
C GLY A 11 19.94 -20.02 -26.81
N THR A 12 20.62 -19.38 -25.86
CA THR A 12 20.65 -19.81 -24.47
C THR A 12 19.23 -19.72 -23.88
N PRO A 13 18.85 -20.66 -22.99
CA PRO A 13 17.44 -20.90 -22.65
C PRO A 13 16.87 -19.81 -21.73
N MET A 14 15.59 -19.49 -21.96
CA MET A 14 14.69 -18.61 -21.20
C MET A 14 14.45 -19.08 -19.75
N LEU A 15 15.50 -19.24 -18.94
CA LEU A 15 15.40 -19.73 -17.55
C LEU A 15 16.24 -18.92 -16.54
N SER A 16 16.74 -17.72 -16.88
CA SER A 16 17.48 -16.86 -15.92
C SER A 16 16.60 -15.91 -15.12
N ASP A 17 15.48 -15.45 -15.69
CA ASP A 17 14.73 -14.33 -15.11
C ASP A 17 13.64 -14.80 -14.14
N TYR A 18 13.23 -16.08 -14.23
CA TYR A 18 12.29 -16.70 -13.30
C TYR A 18 12.90 -16.86 -11.90
N GLU A 19 14.19 -17.23 -11.81
CA GLU A 19 14.91 -17.40 -10.54
C GLU A 19 15.27 -16.06 -9.89
N ALA A 20 15.45 -15.00 -10.68
CA ALA A 20 15.67 -13.65 -10.16
C ALA A 20 14.40 -13.03 -9.54
N ARG A 21 13.22 -13.52 -9.93
CA ARG A 21 11.93 -13.14 -9.36
C ARG A 21 11.50 -14.11 -8.26
N ARG A 22 12.41 -14.45 -7.32
CA ARG A 22 12.02 -15.17 -6.10
C ARG A 22 10.85 -14.40 -5.50
N PRO A 23 9.65 -14.99 -5.37
CA PRO A 23 8.55 -14.29 -4.75
C PRO A 23 8.98 -14.02 -3.32
N THR A 24 9.14 -12.74 -2.98
CA THR A 24 9.15 -12.33 -1.58
C THR A 24 7.95 -13.01 -0.95
N THR A 25 8.14 -13.66 0.19
CA THR A 25 7.05 -14.26 0.94
C THR A 25 6.13 -13.12 1.42
N TYR A 26 5.18 -12.73 0.58
CA TYR A 26 4.15 -11.74 0.89
C TYR A 26 3.18 -12.40 1.86
N LEU A 27 3.54 -12.37 3.14
CA LEU A 27 2.63 -12.71 4.22
C LEU A 27 1.55 -11.64 4.27
N LEU A 28 0.32 -12.01 3.92
CA LEU A 28 -0.83 -11.17 4.20
C LEU A 28 -0.90 -10.96 5.71
N LYS A 29 -0.91 -9.69 6.12
CA LYS A 29 -1.09 -9.30 7.51
C LYS A 29 -2.53 -8.90 7.73
N GLU A 30 -3.02 -9.17 8.93
CA GLU A 30 -4.33 -8.70 9.34
C GLU A 30 -4.37 -7.16 9.32
N PRO A 31 -5.45 -6.54 8.80
CA PRO A 31 -5.58 -5.10 8.80
C PRO A 31 -5.47 -4.53 10.21
N ARG A 32 -4.81 -3.38 10.35
CA ARG A 32 -4.75 -2.71 11.65
C ARG A 32 -6.16 -2.25 12.04
N LEU A 33 -6.47 -2.39 13.33
CA LEU A 33 -7.71 -1.86 13.89
C LEU A 33 -7.85 -0.37 13.60
N GLU A 34 -9.10 0.05 13.55
CA GLU A 34 -9.47 1.43 13.36
C GLU A 34 -8.99 2.29 14.55
N PRO A 35 -8.27 3.40 14.33
CA PRO A 35 -7.75 4.23 15.41
C PRO A 35 -8.88 4.98 16.12
N THR A 36 -8.76 5.10 17.44
CA THR A 36 -9.66 5.89 18.29
C THR A 36 -9.08 7.28 18.53
N PRO A 37 -9.91 8.33 18.68
CA PRO A 37 -9.43 9.67 18.96
C PRO A 37 -8.87 9.78 20.37
N ILE A 38 -7.83 10.61 20.55
CA ILE A 38 -7.33 10.95 21.89
C ILE A 38 -8.30 11.93 22.56
N PRO A 39 -8.78 11.65 23.79
CA PRO A 39 -9.71 12.53 24.50
C PRO A 39 -9.17 13.95 24.64
N GLY A 40 -10.02 14.95 24.38
CA GLY A 40 -9.67 16.36 24.49
C GLY A 40 -8.93 16.95 23.28
N CYS A 41 -8.53 16.14 22.29
CA CYS A 41 -7.94 16.66 21.06
C CYS A 41 -9.02 16.98 20.00
N GLY A 42 -9.23 18.27 19.73
CA GLY A 42 -10.18 18.74 18.71
C GLY A 42 -9.83 18.26 17.29
N GLY A 43 -8.54 18.13 16.97
CA GLY A 43 -8.07 17.59 15.68
C GLY A 43 -8.48 16.13 15.50
N CYS A 44 -8.19 15.28 16.49
CA CYS A 44 -8.64 13.89 16.49
C CYS A 44 -10.16 13.78 16.31
N LEU A 45 -10.94 14.59 17.04
CA LEU A 45 -12.40 14.58 16.94
C LEU A 45 -12.88 14.97 15.53
N SER A 46 -12.31 16.02 14.93
CA SER A 46 -12.69 16.44 13.58
C SER A 46 -12.46 15.36 12.52
N ILE A 47 -11.35 14.62 12.62
CA ILE A 47 -11.04 13.53 11.70
C ILE A 47 -12.04 12.38 11.89
N CYS A 48 -12.40 12.03 13.15
CA CYS A 48 -13.41 11.02 13.43
C CYS A 48 -14.81 11.40 12.92
N VAL A 49 -15.20 12.68 13.05
CA VAL A 49 -16.48 13.16 12.51
C VAL A 49 -16.51 13.03 10.98
N ARG A 50 -15.44 13.43 10.29
CA ARG A 50 -15.35 13.26 8.84
C ARG A 50 -15.38 11.78 8.43
N ARG A 51 -14.71 10.90 9.19
CA ARG A 51 -14.75 9.45 8.97
C ARG A 51 -16.18 8.90 9.05
N GLU A 52 -16.96 9.32 10.03
CA GLU A 52 -18.34 8.87 10.18
C GLU A 52 -19.24 9.42 9.06
N ASN A 53 -18.98 10.64 8.58
CA ASN A 53 -19.64 11.18 7.39
C ASN A 53 -19.31 10.38 6.13
N CYS A 54 -18.07 9.95 5.94
CA CYS A 54 -17.69 9.07 4.83
C CYS A 54 -18.43 7.72 4.91
N ARG A 55 -18.55 7.13 6.12
CA ARG A 55 -19.35 5.90 6.32
C ARG A 55 -20.81 6.10 5.96
N SER A 56 -21.42 7.21 6.37
CA SER A 56 -22.86 7.44 6.17
C SER A 56 -23.24 7.57 4.70
N VAL A 57 -22.32 8.02 3.85
CA VAL A 57 -22.50 8.08 2.39
C VAL A 57 -21.93 6.88 1.63
N GLY A 58 -21.36 5.89 2.33
CA GLY A 58 -20.78 4.68 1.73
C GLY A 58 -19.39 4.86 1.09
N ASP A 59 -18.69 5.96 1.37
CA ASP A 59 -17.34 6.22 0.89
C ASP A 59 -16.28 5.56 1.79
N PHE A 60 -16.05 4.26 1.57
CA PHE A 60 -15.07 3.51 2.36
C PHE A 60 -13.60 3.85 2.03
N SER A 61 -13.33 4.48 0.88
CA SER A 61 -12.00 5.04 0.59
C SER A 61 -11.72 6.20 1.54
N GLY A 62 -12.66 7.14 1.65
CA GLY A 62 -12.56 8.26 2.59
C GLY A 62 -12.48 7.82 4.06
N VAL A 63 -13.12 6.71 4.43
CA VAL A 63 -12.97 6.10 5.76
C VAL A 63 -11.53 5.64 5.99
N SER A 64 -10.94 4.95 5.02
CA SER A 64 -9.54 4.50 5.08
C SER A 64 -8.57 5.68 5.16
N ASP A 65 -8.79 6.72 4.37
CA ASP A 65 -7.95 7.92 4.38
C ASP A 65 -8.01 8.63 5.74
N CYS A 66 -9.20 8.77 6.32
CA CYS A 66 -9.35 9.31 7.68
C CYS A 66 -8.64 8.46 8.73
N ASN A 67 -8.55 7.14 8.54
CA ASN A 67 -7.82 6.25 9.45
C ASN A 67 -6.30 6.40 9.34
N VAL A 68 -5.78 6.75 8.16
CA VAL A 68 -4.36 7.08 7.98
C VAL A 68 -4.07 8.44 8.62
N GLU A 69 -4.88 9.46 8.29
CA GLU A 69 -4.69 10.82 8.80
C GLU A 69 -4.78 10.89 10.32
N LEU A 70 -5.68 10.12 10.95
CA LEU A 70 -5.77 10.09 12.41
C LEU A 70 -4.48 9.54 13.06
N ARG A 71 -3.86 8.51 12.46
CA ARG A 71 -2.58 7.98 12.96
C ARG A 71 -1.46 8.98 12.79
N GLU A 72 -1.35 9.60 11.62
CA GLU A 72 -0.34 10.64 11.36
C GLU A 72 -0.50 11.84 12.30
N HIS A 73 -1.74 12.26 12.56
CA HIS A 73 -2.04 13.31 13.52
C HIS A 73 -1.59 12.92 14.94
N GLN A 74 -1.87 11.68 15.35
CA GLN A 74 -1.45 11.16 16.65
C GLN A 74 0.06 11.09 16.78
N ASP A 75 0.74 10.56 15.77
CA ASP A 75 2.19 10.49 15.73
C ASP A 75 2.81 11.90 15.79
N ALA A 76 2.22 12.87 15.09
CA ALA A 76 2.74 14.24 15.04
C ALA A 76 2.41 15.12 16.26
N ARG A 77 1.36 14.81 17.02
CA ARG A 77 0.85 15.70 18.11
C ARG A 77 0.81 15.05 19.47
N HIS A 78 0.93 13.73 19.55
CA HIS A 78 0.72 12.96 20.76
C HIS A 78 1.81 11.91 21.01
N CYS A 79 2.69 11.65 20.05
CA CYS A 79 3.92 10.89 20.30
C CYS A 79 4.90 11.78 21.09
N ALA A 80 5.17 11.38 22.33
CA ALA A 80 6.19 11.97 23.20
C ALA A 80 7.46 11.10 23.18
#